data_AF-A0A2G9R861-F1
#
_entry.id   AF-A0A2G9R861-F1
#
_cell.length_a   1.000
_cell.length_b   1.000
_cell.length_c   1.000
_cell.angle_alpha   90.00
_cell.angle_beta   90.00
_cell.angle_gamma   90.00
#
_symmetry.space_group_name_H-M   'P 1'
#
loop_
_entity.id
_entity.type
_entity.pdbx_description
1 polymer ?
#
loop_
_entity_poly.entity_id
_entity_poly.type
_entity_poly.pdbx_seq_one_letter_code
_entity_poly.pdbx_strand_id
1 'polypeptide(L)'
;CVFSTGLLKQVDAGGRKFLGGVNSQDNIYCLGQSDTLSKFPTLSWTQLEGALKYYSCGPLGCWGVNSADNIYFRYNVSPTACQGTKWQLIEGALEMIEVGTDGSVYGVNSAGDVYRRDGIGAKNPTGTSWTQLEFCATFKHVTYDNGYLWLITPTDDIMQCSVKA
;
A
#
# COMPACT_ATOMS: atom_id res chain seq x y z
N CYS A 1 -13.59 -20.26 5.44
CA CYS A 1 -13.81 -18.89 4.96
C CYS A 1 -15.20 -18.44 5.39
N VAL A 2 -15.36 -17.18 5.78
CA VAL A 2 -16.65 -16.60 6.18
C VAL A 2 -16.82 -15.27 5.46
N PHE A 3 -17.99 -15.01 4.88
CA PHE A 3 -18.29 -13.70 4.35
C PHE A 3 -18.34 -12.70 5.50
N SER A 4 -17.51 -11.68 5.40
CA SER A 4 -17.48 -10.57 6.36
C SER A 4 -18.21 -9.36 5.77
N THR A 5 -18.69 -8.48 6.63
CA THR A 5 -19.31 -7.22 6.19
C THR A 5 -18.29 -6.32 5.49
N GLY A 6 -18.70 -5.61 4.43
CA GLY A 6 -17.86 -4.67 3.68
C GLY A 6 -17.83 -4.95 2.17
N LEU A 7 -17.53 -3.92 1.37
CA LEU A 7 -17.37 -4.02 -0.09
C LEU A 7 -16.11 -3.24 -0.49
N LEU A 8 -15.05 -3.95 -0.88
CA LEU A 8 -13.79 -3.36 -1.31
C LEU A 8 -13.42 -3.88 -2.70
N LYS A 9 -12.78 -3.03 -3.51
CA LYS A 9 -12.14 -3.45 -4.77
C LYS A 9 -10.70 -3.89 -4.56
N GLN A 10 -10.05 -3.40 -3.50
CA GLN A 10 -8.69 -3.73 -3.10
C GLN A 10 -8.60 -3.74 -1.58
N VAL A 11 -7.83 -4.69 -1.03
CA VAL A 11 -7.52 -4.82 0.39
C VAL A 11 -6.05 -5.18 0.52
N ASP A 12 -5.40 -4.63 1.54
CA ASP A 12 -4.03 -4.95 1.92
C ASP A 12 -3.97 -5.41 3.38
N ALA A 13 -3.06 -6.35 3.63
CA ALA A 13 -2.81 -6.98 4.92
C ALA A 13 -1.34 -6.88 5.35
N GLY A 14 -0.53 -6.01 4.74
CA GLY A 14 0.85 -5.74 5.17
C GLY A 14 0.93 -5.05 6.54
N GLY A 15 -0.17 -4.42 6.97
CA GLY A 15 -0.34 -3.86 8.31
C GLY A 15 -0.26 -4.93 9.41
N ARG A 16 0.44 -4.63 10.51
CA ARG A 16 0.64 -5.58 11.61
C ARG A 16 -0.65 -5.80 12.43
N LYS A 17 -1.53 -6.70 11.98
CA LYS A 17 -2.86 -7.00 12.57
C LYS A 17 -3.89 -5.90 12.34
N PHE A 18 -3.77 -5.16 11.25
CA PHE A 18 -4.83 -4.27 10.79
C PHE A 18 -4.87 -4.34 9.26
N LEU A 19 -6.02 -4.06 8.68
CA LEU A 19 -6.20 -4.05 7.23
C LEU A 19 -6.41 -2.63 6.74
N GLY A 20 -6.00 -2.38 5.50
CA GLY A 20 -6.36 -1.20 4.72
C GLY A 20 -7.05 -1.63 3.43
N GLY A 21 -7.87 -0.77 2.84
CA GLY A 21 -8.39 -1.03 1.51
C GLY A 21 -9.28 0.10 1.01
N VAL A 22 -9.73 -0.05 -0.23
CA VAL A 22 -10.58 0.94 -0.90
C VAL A 22 -11.72 0.27 -1.63
N ASN A 23 -12.84 0.98 -1.76
CA ASN A 23 -14.02 0.48 -2.49
C ASN A 23 -14.07 0.98 -3.94
N SER A 24 -15.12 0.63 -4.67
CA SER A 24 -15.28 1.03 -6.09
C SER A 24 -15.54 2.53 -6.31
N GLN A 25 -15.83 3.29 -5.26
CA GLN A 25 -15.96 4.75 -5.27
C GLN A 25 -14.69 5.45 -4.74
N ASP A 26 -13.57 4.73 -4.60
CA ASP A 26 -12.32 5.22 -4.02
C ASP A 26 -12.42 5.64 -2.55
N ASN A 27 -13.50 5.28 -1.84
CA ASN A 27 -13.58 5.50 -0.39
C ASN A 27 -12.59 4.58 0.32
N ILE A 28 -11.86 5.15 1.27
CA ILE A 28 -10.77 4.50 1.98
C ILE A 28 -11.30 3.92 3.28
N TYR A 29 -10.93 2.68 3.58
CA TYR A 29 -11.31 2.01 4.82
C TYR A 29 -10.11 1.37 5.50
N CYS A 30 -10.17 1.28 6.82
CA CYS A 30 -9.28 0.45 7.61
C CYS A 30 -10.06 -0.43 8.58
N LEU A 31 -9.42 -1.52 9.00
CA LEU A 31 -9.95 -2.43 10.00
C LEU A 31 -8.92 -2.67 11.10
N GLY A 32 -9.24 -2.29 12.33
CA GLY A 32 -8.36 -2.41 13.48
C GLY A 32 -8.26 -3.84 14.02
N GLN A 33 -7.29 -4.05 14.91
CA GLN A 33 -6.95 -5.40 15.41
C GLN A 33 -8.07 -6.10 16.16
N SER A 34 -9.00 -5.35 16.76
CA SER A 34 -10.18 -5.88 17.45
C SER A 34 -11.02 -6.73 16.49
N ASP A 35 -11.17 -6.26 15.27
CA ASP A 35 -12.02 -6.85 14.25
C ASP A 35 -11.24 -7.87 13.40
N THR A 36 -9.97 -7.59 13.05
CA THR A 36 -9.17 -8.57 12.28
C THR A 36 -8.89 -9.87 13.03
N LEU A 37 -8.90 -9.83 14.37
CA LEU A 37 -8.74 -11.00 15.23
C LEU A 37 -10.08 -11.56 15.73
N SER A 38 -11.19 -10.93 15.35
CA SER A 38 -12.53 -11.36 15.74
C SER A 38 -12.88 -12.71 15.10
N LYS A 39 -13.61 -13.54 15.84
CA LYS A 39 -14.22 -14.77 15.31
C LYS A 39 -15.61 -14.53 14.74
N PHE A 40 -16.16 -13.32 14.90
CA PHE A 40 -17.47 -12.95 14.40
C PHE A 40 -17.37 -12.37 12.98
N PRO A 41 -18.35 -12.63 12.10
CA PRO A 41 -18.33 -12.16 10.71
C PRO A 41 -18.66 -10.66 10.57
N THR A 42 -19.26 -10.06 11.58
CA THR A 42 -19.59 -8.64 11.59
C THR A 42 -18.35 -7.85 11.99
N LEU A 43 -17.83 -7.08 11.03
CA LEU A 43 -16.59 -6.29 11.16
C LEU A 43 -16.92 -4.80 11.08
N SER A 44 -16.30 -4.02 11.95
CA SER A 44 -16.51 -2.58 12.07
C SER A 44 -15.44 -1.80 11.28
N TRP A 45 -15.62 -1.73 9.96
CA TRP A 45 -14.74 -0.93 9.10
C TRP A 45 -14.83 0.57 9.44
N THR A 46 -13.69 1.22 9.53
CA THR A 46 -13.60 2.67 9.72
C THR A 46 -13.29 3.34 8.40
N GLN A 47 -14.16 4.24 7.95
CA GLN A 47 -13.91 5.05 6.76
C GLN A 47 -12.93 6.18 7.10
N LEU A 48 -11.95 6.43 6.22
CA LEU A 48 -11.01 7.55 6.33
C LEU A 48 -11.42 8.69 5.40
N GLU A 49 -10.97 9.89 5.73
CA GLU A 49 -11.16 11.05 4.86
C GLU A 49 -10.29 10.96 3.59
N GLY A 50 -10.80 11.48 2.47
CA GLY A 50 -10.11 11.47 1.17
C GLY A 50 -10.62 10.39 0.22
N ALA A 51 -9.92 10.22 -0.90
CA ALA A 51 -10.24 9.23 -1.92
C ALA A 51 -8.94 8.63 -2.49
N LEU A 52 -8.83 7.30 -2.49
CA LEU A 52 -7.71 6.55 -3.05
C LEU A 52 -8.21 5.39 -3.90
N LYS A 53 -7.49 5.09 -4.98
CA LYS A 53 -7.74 3.89 -5.80
C LYS A 53 -6.95 2.67 -5.34
N TYR A 54 -5.92 2.86 -4.51
CA TYR A 54 -5.07 1.81 -3.94
C TYR A 54 -4.54 2.24 -2.57
N TYR A 55 -4.54 1.34 -1.58
CA TYR A 55 -4.03 1.61 -0.23
C TYR A 55 -3.29 0.39 0.34
N SER A 56 -2.03 0.57 0.69
CA SER A 56 -1.13 -0.47 1.21
C SER A 56 -0.47 0.00 2.51
N CYS A 57 -0.31 -0.91 3.46
CA CYS A 57 0.07 -0.61 4.83
C CYS A 57 1.27 -1.43 5.26
N GLY A 58 2.15 -0.82 6.07
CA GLY A 58 3.30 -1.50 6.63
C GLY A 58 3.62 -1.03 8.06
N PRO A 59 4.82 -1.32 8.57
CA PRO A 59 5.17 -1.07 9.97
C PRO A 59 5.26 0.42 10.35
N LEU A 60 5.54 1.30 9.38
CA LEU A 60 5.79 2.73 9.63
C LEU A 60 4.58 3.63 9.30
N GLY A 61 3.54 3.07 8.68
CA GLY A 61 2.37 3.80 8.21
C GLY A 61 1.78 3.14 6.97
N CYS A 62 0.88 3.84 6.31
CA CYS A 62 0.29 3.38 5.06
C CYS A 62 0.52 4.38 3.93
N TRP A 63 0.61 3.85 2.73
CA TRP A 63 0.76 4.58 1.49
C TRP A 63 -0.45 4.32 0.61
N GLY A 64 -0.79 5.29 -0.23
CA GLY A 64 -1.82 5.08 -1.22
C GLY A 64 -1.74 6.08 -2.35
N VAL A 65 -2.46 5.78 -3.43
CA VAL A 65 -2.54 6.61 -4.62
C VAL A 65 -3.99 6.89 -4.98
N ASN A 66 -4.27 8.10 -5.45
CA ASN A 66 -5.63 8.47 -5.88
C ASN A 66 -5.84 8.26 -7.39
N SER A 67 -7.03 8.57 -7.88
CA SER A 67 -7.38 8.42 -9.31
C SER A 67 -6.59 9.31 -10.26
N ALA A 68 -5.91 10.34 -9.75
CA ALA A 68 -5.00 11.20 -10.49
C ALA A 68 -3.52 10.81 -10.32
N ASP A 69 -3.24 9.60 -9.84
CA ASP A 69 -1.91 9.05 -9.54
C ASP A 69 -1.13 9.79 -8.43
N ASN A 70 -1.74 10.77 -7.74
CA ASN A 70 -1.09 11.46 -6.63
C ASN A 70 -0.85 10.51 -5.45
N ILE A 71 0.31 10.63 -4.83
CA ILE A 71 0.79 9.71 -3.78
C ILE A 71 0.56 10.34 -2.40
N TYR A 72 0.03 9.56 -1.46
CA TYR A 72 -0.24 10.00 -0.10
C TYR A 72 0.32 9.03 0.93
N PHE A 73 0.82 9.59 2.02
CA PHE A 73 1.24 8.85 3.22
C PHE A 73 0.31 9.14 4.40
N ARG A 74 -0.09 8.10 5.15
CA ARG A 74 -0.90 8.19 6.37
C ARG A 74 -0.04 8.03 7.61
N TYR A 75 -0.01 9.06 8.45
CA TYR A 75 0.76 9.07 9.69
C TYR A 75 0.06 8.38 10.86
N ASN A 76 0.88 7.80 11.75
CA ASN A 76 0.49 7.25 13.06
C ASN A 76 -0.56 6.13 12.96
N VAL A 77 -0.50 5.34 11.89
CA VAL A 77 -1.33 4.13 11.75
C VAL A 77 -0.79 3.06 12.68
N SER A 78 -1.67 2.41 13.43
CA SER A 78 -1.30 1.33 14.35
C SER A 78 -2.43 0.30 14.47
N PRO A 79 -2.18 -0.87 15.07
CA PRO A 79 -3.19 -1.93 15.18
C PRO A 79 -4.45 -1.50 15.95
N THR A 80 -4.31 -0.60 16.92
CA THR A 80 -5.42 -0.05 17.73
C THR A 80 -5.92 1.31 17.22
N ALA A 81 -5.27 1.88 16.22
CA ALA A 81 -5.66 3.14 15.60
C ALA A 81 -5.35 3.07 14.09
N CYS A 82 -6.08 2.22 13.37
CA CYS A 82 -5.85 2.01 11.94
C CYS A 82 -6.14 3.27 11.11
N GLN A 83 -6.94 4.19 11.66
CA GLN A 83 -7.32 5.43 11.00
C GLN A 83 -6.17 6.44 10.90
N GLY A 84 -5.11 6.29 11.68
CA GLY A 84 -4.01 7.25 11.71
C GLY A 84 -4.48 8.67 12.09
N THR A 85 -3.71 9.67 11.68
CA THR A 85 -3.91 11.06 12.15
C THR A 85 -3.97 12.11 11.05
N LYS A 86 -3.19 11.96 9.97
CA LYS A 86 -3.18 12.91 8.86
C LYS A 86 -2.61 12.28 7.59
N TRP A 87 -3.04 12.81 6.46
CA TRP A 87 -2.46 12.58 5.14
C TRP A 87 -1.35 13.59 4.85
N GLN A 88 -0.30 13.15 4.15
CA GLN A 88 0.68 14.01 3.51
C GLN A 88 0.78 13.65 2.05
N LEU A 89 0.69 14.65 1.17
CA LEU A 89 1.00 14.50 -0.25
C LEU A 89 2.52 14.29 -0.39
N ILE A 90 2.89 13.27 -1.15
CA ILE A 90 4.27 12.95 -1.50
C ILE A 90 4.44 13.22 -2.99
N GLU A 91 5.55 13.85 -3.37
CA GLU A 91 5.88 14.13 -4.75
C GLU A 91 5.98 12.86 -5.61
N GLY A 92 5.62 12.97 -6.88
CA GLY A 92 5.59 11.87 -7.84
C GLY A 92 4.17 11.47 -8.24
N ALA A 93 4.09 10.51 -9.17
CA ALA A 93 2.83 9.96 -9.65
C ALA A 93 2.97 8.44 -9.82
N LEU A 94 2.09 7.67 -9.19
CA LEU A 94 2.07 6.20 -9.24
C LEU A 94 0.65 5.69 -9.47
N GLU A 95 0.52 4.64 -10.28
CA GLU A 95 -0.74 3.93 -10.50
C GLU A 95 -1.07 2.97 -9.35
N MET A 96 -0.04 2.39 -8.71
CA MET A 96 -0.18 1.55 -7.52
C MET A 96 1.08 1.62 -6.65
N ILE A 97 0.94 1.26 -5.37
CA ILE A 97 2.01 1.34 -4.37
C ILE A 97 1.88 0.22 -3.35
N GLU A 98 3.00 -0.40 -2.99
CA GLU A 98 3.09 -1.48 -2.00
C GLU A 98 4.13 -1.19 -0.93
N VAL A 99 3.84 -1.67 0.28
CA VAL A 99 4.70 -1.54 1.45
C VAL A 99 5.12 -2.93 1.95
N GLY A 100 6.42 -3.18 1.98
CA GLY A 100 7.01 -4.39 2.53
C GLY A 100 6.95 -4.45 4.05
N THR A 101 7.11 -5.66 4.61
CA THR A 101 7.11 -5.90 6.06
C THR A 101 8.30 -5.25 6.79
N ASP A 102 9.36 -4.93 6.07
CA ASP A 102 10.55 -4.19 6.51
C ASP A 102 10.39 -2.67 6.39
N GLY A 103 9.27 -2.19 5.83
CA GLY A 103 9.00 -0.78 5.56
C GLY A 103 9.50 -0.29 4.20
N SER A 104 10.08 -1.15 3.36
CA SER A 104 10.42 -0.81 1.98
C SER A 104 9.17 -0.47 1.18
N VAL A 105 9.25 0.52 0.29
CA VAL A 105 8.10 0.98 -0.50
C VAL A 105 8.47 0.98 -1.97
N TYR A 106 7.61 0.35 -2.77
CA TYR A 106 7.73 0.27 -4.21
C TYR A 106 6.41 0.62 -4.87
N GLY A 107 6.45 1.07 -6.11
CA GLY A 107 5.23 1.30 -6.88
C GLY A 107 5.50 1.33 -8.37
N VAL A 108 4.42 1.32 -9.13
CA VAL A 108 4.44 1.38 -10.60
C VAL A 108 3.69 2.63 -11.04
N ASN A 109 4.23 3.39 -11.99
CA ASN A 109 3.54 4.53 -12.60
C ASN A 109 2.64 4.09 -13.78
N SER A 110 1.86 5.00 -14.35
CA SER A 110 1.00 4.71 -15.50
C SER A 110 1.74 4.43 -16.82
N ALA A 111 3.05 4.65 -16.88
CA ALA A 111 3.90 4.21 -17.99
C ALA A 111 4.44 2.78 -17.79
N GLY A 112 4.21 2.18 -16.61
CA GLY A 112 4.68 0.87 -16.23
C GLY A 112 6.13 0.84 -15.71
N ASP A 113 6.70 1.99 -15.38
CA ASP A 113 8.00 2.12 -14.73
C ASP A 113 7.89 1.83 -13.23
N VAL A 114 8.91 1.17 -12.68
CA VAL A 114 8.96 0.77 -11.26
C VAL A 114 9.83 1.75 -10.49
N TYR A 115 9.35 2.19 -9.32
CA TYR A 115 10.07 3.08 -8.43
C TYR A 115 10.23 2.48 -7.04
N ARG A 116 11.35 2.79 -6.40
CA ARG A 116 11.62 2.57 -4.97
C ARG A 116 11.63 3.90 -4.23
N ARG A 117 11.02 3.96 -3.04
CA ARG A 117 11.17 5.10 -2.13
C ARG A 117 12.43 4.97 -1.29
N ASP A 118 13.31 5.96 -1.33
CA ASP A 118 14.57 5.96 -0.57
C ASP A 118 14.49 6.75 0.73
N GLY A 119 15.36 6.41 1.69
CA GLY A 119 15.53 7.15 2.94
C GLY A 119 14.41 6.98 3.96
N ILE A 120 13.55 5.97 3.79
CA ILE A 120 12.53 5.60 4.77
C ILE A 120 13.23 5.12 6.05
N GLY A 121 12.72 5.57 7.19
CA GLY A 121 13.13 5.03 8.49
C GLY A 121 12.21 5.50 9.62
N ALA A 122 12.42 4.99 10.82
CA ALA A 122 11.55 5.27 11.96
C ALA A 122 11.39 6.77 12.29
N LYS A 123 12.44 7.58 12.04
CA LYS A 123 12.41 9.05 12.22
C LYS A 123 11.94 9.81 10.98
N ASN A 124 11.95 9.16 9.82
CA ASN A 124 11.55 9.74 8.54
C ASN A 124 10.70 8.72 7.75
N PRO A 125 9.44 8.49 8.17
CA PRO A 125 8.63 7.41 7.61
C PRO A 125 8.22 7.65 6.14
N THR A 126 8.28 8.90 5.66
CA THR A 126 7.98 9.27 4.27
C THR A 126 9.15 9.14 3.32
N GLY A 127 10.35 8.83 3.81
CA GLY A 127 11.56 8.82 2.99
C GLY A 127 11.93 10.19 2.45
N THR A 128 12.68 10.21 1.35
CA THR A 128 13.35 11.42 0.83
C THR A 128 13.17 11.61 -0.66
N SER A 129 13.25 10.54 -1.46
CA SER A 129 13.18 10.61 -2.91
C SER A 129 12.69 9.30 -3.52
N TRP A 130 12.36 9.34 -4.80
CA TRP A 130 12.11 8.16 -5.62
C TRP A 130 13.32 7.83 -6.48
N THR A 131 13.70 6.55 -6.55
CA THR A 131 14.64 6.02 -7.53
C THR A 131 13.89 5.14 -8.51
N GLN A 132 14.00 5.44 -9.81
CA GLN A 132 13.52 4.55 -10.86
C GLN A 132 14.42 3.32 -10.95
N LEU A 133 13.82 2.14 -11.01
CA LEU A 133 14.51 0.90 -11.23
C LEU A 133 14.43 0.54 -12.71
N GLU A 134 15.60 0.31 -13.32
CA GLU A 134 15.70 0.00 -14.74
C GLU A 134 15.42 -1.50 -14.98
N PHE A 135 14.45 -1.77 -15.84
CA PHE A 135 14.06 -3.11 -16.28
C PHE A 135 13.96 -3.17 -17.80
N CYS A 136 14.07 -4.38 -18.37
CA CYS A 136 13.88 -4.59 -19.81
C CYS A 136 12.41 -4.71 -20.24
N ALA A 137 11.47 -4.48 -19.33
CA ALA A 137 10.02 -4.61 -19.53
C ALA A 137 9.28 -3.56 -18.70
N THR A 138 7.98 -3.40 -18.97
CA THR A 138 7.05 -2.59 -18.17
C THR A 138 6.17 -3.47 -17.32
N PHE A 139 5.57 -2.90 -16.27
CA PHE A 139 4.78 -3.63 -15.30
C PHE A 139 3.45 -2.94 -15.03
N LYS A 140 2.47 -3.70 -14.54
CA LYS A 140 1.20 -3.16 -14.02
C LYS A 140 1.06 -3.35 -12.51
N HIS A 141 1.95 -4.12 -11.90
CA HIS A 141 1.93 -4.39 -10.46
C HIS A 141 3.33 -4.76 -9.96
N VAL A 142 3.65 -4.33 -8.74
CA VAL A 142 4.84 -4.72 -8.00
C VAL A 142 4.47 -5.03 -6.56
N THR A 143 5.04 -6.08 -5.99
CA THR A 143 5.10 -6.28 -4.55
C THR A 143 6.51 -6.68 -4.13
N TYR A 144 6.83 -6.48 -2.86
CA TYR A 144 8.14 -6.75 -2.30
C TYR A 144 7.99 -7.55 -1.01
N ASP A 145 8.81 -8.60 -0.86
CA ASP A 145 9.03 -9.24 0.42
C ASP A 145 10.44 -9.82 0.51
N ASN A 146 11.07 -9.62 1.67
CA ASN A 146 12.32 -10.25 2.08
C ASN A 146 13.43 -10.27 0.99
N GLY A 147 13.71 -9.12 0.37
CA GLY A 147 14.77 -8.97 -0.63
C GLY A 147 14.40 -9.37 -2.05
N TYR A 148 13.13 -9.66 -2.32
CA TYR A 148 12.64 -9.99 -3.65
C TYR A 148 11.51 -9.07 -4.08
N LEU A 149 11.62 -8.57 -5.31
CA LEU A 149 10.53 -7.97 -6.06
C LEU A 149 9.80 -9.05 -6.84
N TRP A 150 8.47 -8.97 -6.82
CA TRP A 150 7.56 -9.76 -7.62
C TRP A 150 6.75 -8.80 -8.48
N LEU A 151 6.83 -8.99 -9.79
CA LEU A 151 6.37 -8.05 -10.79
C LEU A 151 5.41 -8.76 -11.75
N ILE A 152 4.37 -8.06 -12.18
CA ILE A 152 3.41 -8.55 -13.18
C ILE A 152 3.46 -7.63 -14.39
N THR A 153 3.72 -8.20 -15.57
CA THR A 153 3.71 -7.46 -16.84
C THR A 153 2.28 -7.13 -17.29
N PRO A 154 2.08 -6.21 -18.24
CA PRO A 154 0.77 -5.99 -18.85
C PRO A 154 0.12 -7.27 -19.41
N THR A 155 0.93 -8.23 -19.85
CA THR A 155 0.52 -9.53 -20.43
C THR A 155 0.33 -10.66 -19.40
N ASP A 156 0.29 -10.35 -18.10
CA ASP A 156 0.11 -11.30 -16.99
C ASP A 156 1.30 -12.24 -16.73
N ASP A 157 2.46 -11.98 -17.34
CA ASP A 157 3.69 -12.71 -17.03
C ASP A 157 4.25 -12.25 -15.68
N ILE A 158 4.83 -13.20 -14.93
CA ILE A 158 5.42 -12.94 -13.62
C ILE A 158 6.94 -12.87 -13.75
N MET A 159 7.54 -11.83 -13.17
CA MET A 159 8.99 -11.69 -13.03
C MET A 159 9.38 -11.60 -11.55
N GLN A 160 10.40 -12.36 -11.16
CA GLN A 160 11.01 -12.31 -9.83
C GLN A 160 12.41 -11.70 -9.93
N CYS A 161 12.71 -10.71 -9.10
CA CYS A 161 14.02 -10.07 -9.07
C CYS A 161 14.56 -9.98 -7.64
N SER A 162 15.80 -10.41 -7.43
CA SER A 162 16.49 -10.16 -6.16
C SER A 162 17.02 -8.72 -6.13
N VAL A 163 16.69 -8.01 -5.07
CA VAL A 163 17.21 -6.66 -4.79
C VAL A 163 18.25 -6.80 -3.69
N LYS A 164 19.49 -6.45 -4.01
CA LYS A 164 20.54 -6.35 -2.99
C LYS A 164 20.24 -5.15 -2.10
N ALA A 165 20.25 -5.37 -0.79
CA ALA A 165 20.18 -4.32 0.23
C ALA A 165 21.37 -3.36 0.13
#